data_AF-A0A368Z568-F1
#
_entry.id   AF-A0A368Z568-F1
#
_cell.length_a   1.000
_cell.length_b   1.000
_cell.length_c   1.000
_cell.angle_alpha   90.00
_cell.angle_beta   90.00
_cell.angle_gamma   90.00
#
_symmetry.space_group_name_H-M   'P 1'
#
loop_
_entity.id
_entity.type
_entity.pdbx_description
1 polymer ?
#
loop_
_entity_poly.entity_id
_entity_poly.type
_entity_poly.pdbx_seq_one_letter_code
_entity_poly.pdbx_strand_id
1 'polypeptide(L)'
;MNNAYAALDSLLDPSIEDIIGIVAECNQLSSADLIDRSRKPHIVEARDDAIAEAYVRLRGTSLTDIGIAFGSRNYAAIKKSLMRRDLEVPVSGIIDREAVATDCRGGMSIEDIAHKHHCSRWSVRKILYEAKVPVKKTLASEAT
;
A
#
# COMPACT_ATOMS: atom_id res chain seq x y z
N MET A 1 -8.45 -23.38 15.12
CA MET A 1 -8.17 -22.34 14.09
C MET A 1 -9.51 -21.74 13.73
N ASN A 2 -9.67 -20.42 13.95
CA ASN A 2 -10.96 -19.74 14.07
C ASN A 2 -11.65 -19.53 12.71
N ASN A 3 -12.97 -19.70 12.72
CA ASN A 3 -13.90 -19.72 11.59
C ASN A 3 -13.92 -18.42 10.73
N ALA A 4 -13.39 -17.32 11.25
CA ALA A 4 -13.44 -16.01 10.59
C ALA A 4 -12.32 -15.76 9.57
N TYR A 5 -11.13 -16.35 9.72
CA TYR A 5 -10.12 -16.32 8.63
C TYR A 5 -10.57 -17.15 7.41
N ALA A 6 -11.40 -18.17 7.60
CA ALA A 6 -12.03 -18.90 6.51
C ALA A 6 -13.04 -18.03 5.73
N ALA A 7 -13.62 -17.00 6.36
CA ALA A 7 -14.48 -16.04 5.68
C ALA A 7 -13.68 -15.17 4.69
N LEU A 8 -12.46 -14.77 5.04
CA LEU A 8 -11.54 -14.09 4.10
C LEU A 8 -11.24 -14.97 2.88
N ASP A 9 -11.04 -16.27 3.05
CA ASP A 9 -10.77 -17.21 1.96
C ASP A 9 -11.99 -17.46 1.06
N SER A 10 -13.20 -17.16 1.54
CA SER A 10 -14.43 -17.27 0.77
C SER A 10 -14.77 -16.03 -0.06
N LEU A 11 -14.15 -14.89 0.26
CA LEU A 11 -14.34 -13.63 -0.45
C LEU A 11 -13.38 -13.56 -1.65
N LEU A 12 -13.95 -13.53 -2.86
CA LEU A 12 -13.23 -13.07 -4.04
C LEU A 12 -13.03 -11.56 -3.89
N ASP A 13 -11.78 -11.15 -3.70
CA ASP A 13 -11.35 -9.74 -3.63
C ASP A 13 -11.94 -8.93 -2.45
N PRO A 14 -11.55 -9.22 -1.19
CA PRO A 14 -12.03 -8.45 -0.03
C PRO A 14 -11.57 -6.99 -0.09
N SER A 15 -12.38 -6.05 0.41
CA SER A 15 -11.93 -4.66 0.61
C SER A 15 -11.02 -4.54 1.84
N ILE A 16 -10.35 -3.38 2.02
CA ILE A 16 -9.57 -3.11 3.24
C ILE A 16 -10.50 -3.11 4.46
N GLU A 17 -11.70 -2.57 4.31
CA GLU A 17 -12.73 -2.51 5.33
C GLU A 17 -13.19 -3.91 5.76
N ASP A 18 -13.34 -4.84 4.81
CA ASP A 18 -13.68 -6.24 5.10
C ASP A 18 -12.57 -6.91 5.92
N ILE A 19 -11.30 -6.70 5.54
CA ILE A 19 -10.14 -7.21 6.26
C ILE A 19 -10.10 -6.66 7.69
N ILE A 20 -10.33 -5.35 7.88
CA ILE A 20 -10.39 -4.73 9.21
C ILE A 20 -11.50 -5.38 10.04
N GLY A 21 -12.70 -5.53 9.47
CA GLY A 21 -13.84 -6.12 10.17
C GLY A 21 -13.56 -7.55 10.63
N ILE A 22 -13.05 -8.38 9.72
CA ILE A 22 -12.78 -9.80 10.00
C ILE A 22 -11.67 -9.96 11.04
N VAL A 23 -10.59 -9.19 10.95
CA VAL A 23 -9.49 -9.27 11.94
C VAL A 23 -9.94 -8.72 13.29
N ALA A 24 -10.76 -7.68 13.33
CA ALA A 24 -11.35 -7.17 14.57
C ALA A 24 -12.21 -8.25 15.24
N GLU A 25 -13.08 -8.92 14.49
CA GLU A 25 -13.92 -10.02 15.00
C GLU A 25 -13.07 -11.18 15.54
N CYS A 26 -12.05 -11.62 14.80
CA CYS A 26 -11.11 -12.67 15.22
C CYS A 26 -10.44 -12.38 16.56
N ASN A 27 -10.22 -11.10 16.88
CA ASN A 27 -9.53 -10.64 18.07
C ASN A 27 -10.48 -10.10 19.16
N GLN A 28 -11.80 -10.22 18.98
CA GLN A 28 -12.81 -9.67 19.90
C GLN A 28 -12.67 -8.16 20.12
N LEU A 29 -12.32 -7.44 19.05
CA LEU A 29 -12.17 -5.99 19.02
C LEU A 29 -13.23 -5.37 18.10
N SER A 30 -13.40 -4.05 18.18
CA SER A 30 -14.15 -3.31 17.17
C SER A 30 -13.22 -2.86 16.04
N SER A 31 -13.77 -2.64 14.84
CA SER A 31 -13.02 -2.02 13.74
C SER A 31 -12.44 -0.66 14.14
N ALA A 32 -13.15 0.08 15.01
CA ALA A 32 -12.69 1.37 15.54
C ALA A 32 -11.40 1.22 16.38
N ASP A 33 -11.22 0.13 17.13
CA ASP A 33 -9.99 -0.13 17.90
C ASP A 33 -8.77 -0.31 16.97
N LEU A 34 -8.98 -0.96 15.82
CA LEU A 34 -7.94 -1.15 14.82
C LEU A 34 -7.61 0.14 14.06
N ILE A 35 -8.57 1.05 13.91
CA ILE A 35 -8.38 2.37 13.27
C ILE A 35 -7.75 3.38 14.24
N ASP A 36 -8.09 3.30 15.53
CA ASP A 36 -7.61 4.23 16.57
C ASP A 36 -6.08 4.16 16.78
N ARG A 37 -5.53 5.13 17.53
CA ARG A 37 -4.11 5.24 17.89
C ARG A 37 -3.74 4.53 19.19
N SER A 38 -4.65 3.75 19.78
CA SER A 38 -4.35 2.91 20.94
C SER A 38 -3.08 2.09 20.76
N ARG A 39 -2.25 2.09 21.80
CA ARG A 39 -0.95 1.41 21.89
C ARG A 39 -1.00 0.17 22.79
N LYS A 40 -2.19 -0.29 23.19
CA LYS A 40 -2.33 -1.53 23.96
C LYS A 40 -1.80 -2.71 23.13
N PRO A 41 -0.96 -3.61 23.68
CA PRO A 41 -0.28 -4.64 22.91
C PRO A 41 -1.21 -5.48 22.01
N HIS A 42 -2.29 -6.04 22.56
CA HIS A 42 -3.24 -6.86 21.80
C HIS A 42 -3.93 -6.10 20.65
N ILE A 43 -4.18 -4.80 20.79
CA ILE A 43 -4.75 -3.97 19.71
C ILE A 43 -3.69 -3.69 18.64
N VAL A 44 -2.44 -3.43 19.05
CA VAL A 44 -1.33 -3.23 18.11
C VAL A 44 -1.07 -4.50 17.30
N GLU A 45 -1.07 -5.66 17.95
CA GLU A 45 -0.90 -6.96 17.30
C GLU A 45 -2.02 -7.21 16.28
N ALA A 46 -3.28 -7.13 16.69
CA ALA A 46 -4.42 -7.32 15.78
C ALA A 46 -4.40 -6.32 14.60
N ARG A 47 -3.99 -5.08 14.84
CA ARG A 47 -3.83 -4.08 13.78
C ARG A 47 -2.71 -4.43 12.81
N ASP A 48 -1.58 -4.89 13.33
CA ASP A 48 -0.46 -5.32 12.49
C ASP A 48 -0.82 -6.52 11.63
N ASP A 49 -1.65 -7.45 12.16
CA ASP A 49 -2.20 -8.57 11.39
C ASP A 49 -3.12 -8.07 10.26
N ALA A 50 -4.02 -7.13 10.55
CA ALA A 50 -4.91 -6.57 9.53
C ALA A 50 -4.14 -5.81 8.43
N ILE A 51 -3.10 -5.05 8.80
CA ILE A 51 -2.24 -4.34 7.85
C ILE A 51 -1.47 -5.35 6.96
N ALA A 52 -0.94 -6.42 7.56
CA ALA A 52 -0.25 -7.47 6.85
C ALA A 52 -1.17 -8.19 5.86
N GLU A 53 -2.38 -8.53 6.29
CA GLU A 53 -3.37 -9.21 5.44
C GLU A 53 -3.79 -8.32 4.25
N ALA A 54 -4.05 -7.03 4.50
CA ALA A 54 -4.35 -6.06 3.46
C ALA A 54 -3.22 -5.94 2.45
N TYR A 55 -1.96 -5.90 2.91
CA TYR A 55 -0.80 -5.83 2.04
C TYR A 55 -0.62 -7.08 1.16
N VAL A 56 -0.88 -8.27 1.70
CA VAL A 56 -0.69 -9.54 1.00
C VAL A 56 -1.82 -9.82 0.00
N ARG A 57 -3.08 -9.61 0.41
CA ARG A 57 -4.25 -9.90 -0.42
C ARG A 57 -4.52 -8.84 -1.48
N LEU A 58 -4.35 -7.56 -1.14
CA LEU A 58 -4.72 -6.45 -2.02
C LEU A 58 -3.51 -5.99 -2.83
N ARG A 59 -3.03 -6.90 -3.69
CA ARG A 59 -1.87 -6.63 -4.54
C ARG A 59 -2.15 -5.44 -5.46
N GLY A 60 -1.37 -4.37 -5.27
CA GLY A 60 -1.51 -3.12 -6.03
C GLY A 60 -1.99 -1.95 -5.18
N THR A 61 -2.59 -2.19 -4.01
CA THR A 61 -2.95 -1.13 -3.07
C THR A 61 -1.67 -0.49 -2.52
N SER A 62 -1.59 0.84 -2.55
CA SER A 62 -0.41 1.52 -2.04
C SER A 62 -0.37 1.48 -0.50
N LEU A 63 0.84 1.49 0.07
CA LEU A 63 1.00 1.59 1.53
C LEU A 63 0.38 2.87 2.12
N THR A 64 0.25 3.92 1.30
CA THR A 64 -0.44 5.16 1.69
C THR A 64 -1.94 4.92 1.83
N ASP A 65 -2.56 4.20 0.90
CA ASP A 65 -4.00 3.93 0.92
C ASP A 65 -4.36 2.99 2.07
N ILE A 66 -3.53 1.98 2.32
CA ILE A 66 -3.61 1.16 3.54
C ILE A 66 -3.51 2.08 4.77
N GLY A 67 -2.52 2.99 4.79
CA GLY A 67 -2.37 3.97 5.87
C GLY A 67 -3.61 4.82 6.12
N ILE A 68 -4.30 5.28 5.07
CA ILE A 68 -5.53 6.06 5.16
C ILE A 68 -6.63 5.26 5.85
N ALA A 69 -6.85 4.00 5.43
CA ALA A 69 -7.87 3.13 6.00
C ALA A 69 -7.64 2.84 7.49
N PHE A 70 -6.38 2.72 7.94
CA PHE A 70 -6.02 2.52 9.35
C PHE A 70 -5.87 3.83 10.16
N GLY A 71 -6.67 4.85 9.85
CA GLY A 71 -6.70 6.11 10.62
C GLY A 71 -5.62 7.10 10.21
N SER A 72 -5.34 7.21 8.90
CA SER A 72 -4.32 8.11 8.34
C SER A 72 -2.93 7.91 8.95
N ARG A 73 -2.54 6.65 9.09
CA ARG A 73 -1.19 6.25 9.49
C ARG A 73 -0.19 6.55 8.39
N ASN A 74 0.95 7.11 8.77
CA ASN A 74 1.99 7.44 7.81
C ASN A 74 2.70 6.18 7.29
N TYR A 75 3.37 6.33 6.15
CA TYR A 75 4.14 5.26 5.49
C TYR A 75 5.10 4.55 6.44
N ALA A 76 5.82 5.29 7.29
CA ALA A 76 6.79 4.72 8.22
C ALA A 76 6.13 3.81 9.28
N ALA A 77 4.94 4.17 9.76
CA ALA A 77 4.17 3.36 10.69
C ALA A 77 3.69 2.06 10.04
N ILE A 78 3.14 2.14 8.81
CA ILE A 78 2.72 0.97 8.04
C ILE A 78 3.90 0.04 7.76
N LYS A 79 5.03 0.60 7.31
CA LYS A 79 6.26 -0.18 7.11
C LYS A 79 6.71 -0.89 8.38
N LYS A 80 6.70 -0.19 9.53
CA LYS A 80 7.08 -0.79 10.81
C LYS A 80 6.11 -1.90 11.25
N SER A 81 4.83 -1.78 10.94
CA SER A 81 3.84 -2.84 11.18
C SER A 81 4.12 -4.08 10.33
N LEU A 82 4.39 -3.90 9.03
CA LEU A 82 4.73 -5.00 8.11
C LEU A 82 6.04 -5.70 8.52
N MET A 83 7.06 -4.93 8.92
CA MET A 83 8.32 -5.49 9.42
C MET A 83 8.15 -6.31 10.71
N ARG A 84 7.15 -6.01 11.56
CA ARG A 84 6.86 -6.82 12.77
C ARG A 84 6.19 -8.16 12.45
N ARG A 85 5.71 -8.33 11.22
CA ARG A 85 5.08 -9.56 10.70
C ARG A 85 5.98 -10.26 9.68
N ASP A 86 7.28 -9.96 9.70
CA ASP A 86 8.28 -10.50 8.80
C ASP A 86 7.95 -10.31 7.30
N LEU A 87 7.14 -9.29 6.98
CA LEU A 87 6.84 -8.91 5.62
C LEU A 87 7.88 -7.89 5.14
N GLU A 88 8.63 -8.30 4.13
CA GLU A 88 9.54 -7.40 3.43
C GLU A 88 8.72 -6.38 2.62
N VAL A 89 8.61 -5.18 3.18
CA VAL A 89 8.24 -4.03 2.37
C VAL A 89 9.46 -3.72 1.51
N PRO A 90 9.36 -3.78 0.17
CA PRO A 90 10.43 -3.29 -0.67
C PRO A 90 10.71 -1.87 -0.23
N VAL A 91 11.91 -1.67 0.32
CA VAL A 91 12.42 -0.33 0.55
C VAL A 91 12.26 0.36 -0.80
N SER A 92 11.71 1.57 -0.84
CA SER A 92 11.88 2.43 -2.02
C SER A 92 13.39 2.44 -2.34
N GLY A 93 13.85 1.58 -3.25
CA GLY A 93 15.20 1.05 -3.05
C GLY A 93 15.71 0.06 -4.08
N ILE A 94 14.87 -0.81 -4.64
CA ILE A 94 15.21 -1.50 -5.90
C ILE A 94 14.09 -1.24 -6.91
N ILE A 95 13.83 0.03 -7.13
CA ILE A 95 13.17 0.42 -8.36
C ILE A 95 14.25 0.32 -9.42
N ASP A 96 14.05 -0.55 -10.41
CA ASP A 96 14.91 -0.60 -11.58
C ASP A 96 14.81 0.77 -12.28
N ARG A 97 15.83 1.59 -12.05
CA ARG A 97 15.89 2.96 -12.54
C ARG A 97 15.93 2.99 -14.06
N GLU A 98 16.53 1.98 -14.67
CA GLU A 98 16.62 1.85 -16.12
C GLU A 98 15.27 1.46 -16.71
N ALA A 99 14.54 0.55 -16.06
CA ALA A 99 13.17 0.21 -16.47
C ALA A 99 12.21 1.42 -16.35
N VAL A 100 12.29 2.20 -15.25
CA VAL A 100 11.51 3.45 -15.10
C VAL A 100 11.83 4.46 -16.20
N ALA A 101 13.12 4.66 -16.50
CA ALA A 101 13.53 5.56 -17.58
C ALA A 101 13.05 5.08 -18.95
N THR A 102 13.09 3.77 -19.19
CA THR A 102 12.63 3.15 -20.43
C THR A 102 11.13 3.30 -20.61
N ASP A 103 10.34 3.05 -19.58
CA ASP A 103 8.88 3.22 -19.62
C ASP A 103 8.49 4.68 -19.90
N CYS A 104 9.19 5.64 -19.28
CA CYS A 104 8.96 7.06 -19.55
C CYS A 104 9.33 7.45 -20.99
N ARG A 105 10.46 6.96 -21.52
CA ARG A 105 10.84 7.18 -22.93
C ARG A 105 9.86 6.52 -23.90
N GLY A 106 9.28 5.38 -23.51
CA GLY A 106 8.19 4.69 -24.21
C GLY A 106 6.86 5.45 -24.18
N GLY A 107 6.76 6.57 -23.45
CA GLY A 107 5.58 7.43 -23.40
C GLY A 107 4.60 7.12 -22.27
N MET A 108 4.96 6.23 -21.34
CA MET A 108 4.12 5.91 -20.18
C MET A 108 4.03 7.11 -19.22
N SER A 109 2.85 7.34 -18.64
CA SER A 109 2.63 8.44 -17.70
C SER A 109 3.32 8.18 -16.36
N ILE A 110 3.58 9.22 -15.57
CA ILE A 110 4.17 9.07 -14.23
C ILE A 110 3.27 8.21 -13.34
N GLU A 111 1.95 8.39 -13.46
CA GLU A 111 0.92 7.63 -12.77
C GLU A 111 1.02 6.13 -13.10
N ASP A 112 1.09 5.78 -14.39
CA ASP A 112 1.18 4.39 -14.84
C ASP A 112 2.52 3.74 -14.46
N ILE A 113 3.62 4.50 -14.54
CA ILE A 113 4.95 4.03 -14.10
C ILE A 113 4.95 3.80 -12.59
N ALA A 114 4.37 4.71 -11.81
CA ALA A 114 4.27 4.57 -10.36
C ALA A 114 3.49 3.29 -9.98
N HIS A 115 2.39 3.03 -10.70
CA HIS A 115 1.61 1.81 -10.55
C HIS A 115 2.41 0.55 -10.94
N LYS A 116 3.02 0.54 -12.13
CA LYS A 116 3.82 -0.59 -12.66
C LYS A 116 5.01 -0.95 -11.77
N HIS A 117 5.69 0.05 -11.23
CA HIS A 117 6.88 -0.14 -10.39
C HIS A 117 6.54 -0.14 -8.89
N HIS A 118 5.26 -0.21 -8.54
CA HIS A 118 4.74 -0.23 -7.16
C HIS A 118 5.40 0.82 -6.26
N CYS A 119 5.57 2.03 -6.79
CA CYS A 119 6.29 3.10 -6.12
C CYS A 119 5.51 4.41 -6.16
N SER A 120 5.92 5.38 -5.34
CA SER A 120 5.25 6.68 -5.35
C SER A 120 5.59 7.48 -6.61
N ARG A 121 4.65 8.30 -7.08
CA ARG A 121 4.89 9.29 -8.17
C ARG A 121 6.11 10.17 -7.89
N TRP A 122 6.38 10.46 -6.63
CA TRP A 122 7.59 11.19 -6.20
C TRP A 122 8.88 10.40 -6.50
N SER A 123 8.88 9.09 -6.23
CA SER A 123 10.03 8.22 -6.52
C SER A 123 10.30 8.16 -8.03
N VAL A 124 9.25 8.04 -8.84
CA VAL A 124 9.35 8.12 -10.30
C VAL A 124 9.95 9.46 -10.75
N ARG A 125 9.40 10.59 -10.26
CA ARG A 125 9.92 11.93 -10.60
C ARG A 125 11.39 12.09 -10.23
N LYS A 126 11.79 11.61 -9.05
CA LYS A 126 13.18 11.66 -8.59
C LYS A 126 14.10 10.83 -9.49
N ILE A 127 13.70 9.60 -9.84
CA ILE A 127 14.47 8.73 -10.74
C ILE A 127 14.62 9.36 -12.13
N LEU A 128 13.54 9.88 -12.70
CA LEU A 128 13.59 10.52 -14.02
C LEU A 128 14.44 11.79 -14.01
N TYR A 129 14.39 12.57 -12.93
CA TYR A 129 15.25 13.74 -12.73
C TYR A 129 16.73 13.35 -12.65
N GLU A 130 17.08 12.36 -11.83
CA GLU A 130 18.45 11.85 -11.70
C GLU A 130 18.97 11.24 -13.02
N ALA A 131 18.11 10.57 -13.77
CA ALA A 131 18.41 9.98 -15.08
C ALA A 131 18.38 10.99 -16.24
N LYS A 132 18.09 12.28 -15.97
CA LYS A 132 17.95 13.37 -16.96
C LYS A 132 16.96 13.03 -18.09
N VAL A 133 15.91 12.27 -17.78
CA VAL A 133 14.87 11.92 -18.74
C VAL A 133 13.86 13.07 -18.83
N PRO A 134 13.65 13.67 -20.01
CA PRO A 134 12.65 14.72 -20.17
C PRO A 134 11.26 14.11 -20.03
N VAL A 135 10.57 14.46 -18.95
CA VAL A 135 9.16 14.12 -18.79
C VAL A 135 8.39 14.95 -19.80
N LYS A 136 7.77 14.30 -20.79
CA LYS A 136 6.81 14.99 -21.66
C LYS A 136 5.74 15.60 -20.75
N LYS A 137 5.64 16.92 -20.71
CA LYS A 137 4.47 17.58 -20.13
C LYS A 137 3.30 17.04 -20.93
N THR A 138 2.44 16.26 -20.31
CA THR A 138 1.10 16.05 -20.82
C THR A 138 0.51 17.45 -20.91
N LEU A 139 0.47 18.00 -22.12
CA LEU A 139 -0.23 19.23 -22.41
C LEU A 139 -1.69 18.91 -22.09
N ALA A 140 -2.17 19.41 -20.96
CA ALA A 140 -3.59 19.66 -20.80
C ALA A 140 -3.95 20.72 -21.85
N SER A 141 -4.32 20.27 -23.03
CA SER A 141 -4.84 21.08 -24.12
C SER A 141 -5.51 20.13 -25.08
N GLU A 142 -6.77 19.78 -24.77
CA GLU A 142 -7.84 19.60 -25.75
C GLU A 142 -9.12 19.33 -24.96
N ALA A 143 -9.72 20.42 -24.48
CA ALA A 143 -11.16 20.50 -24.27
C ALA A 143 -11.59 21.84 -24.87
N THR A 144 -11.93 21.75 -26.15
CA THR A 144 -12.69 22.74 -26.92
C THR A 144 -14.09 22.91 -26.34
#